data_AF-A0A0B1SKP0-F1
#
_entry.id   AF-A0A0B1SKP0-F1
#
_cell.length_a   1.000
_cell.length_b   1.000
_cell.length_c   1.000
_cell.angle_alpha   90.00
_cell.angle_beta   90.00
_cell.angle_gamma   90.00
#
_symmetry.space_group_name_H-M   'P 1'
#
loop_
_entity.id
_entity.type
_entity.pdbx_description
1 polymer ?
#
loop_
_entity_poly.entity_id
_entity_poly.type
_entity_poly.pdbx_seq_one_letter_code
_entity_poly.pdbx_strand_id
1 'polypeptide(L)' 'FDARKQWPECESIGIIRDQANCVSGWAVSAASVMSDRACIQSKGKTKYLVSDGDILTCCGAFCGNG' A
#
# COMPACT_ATOMS: atom_id res chain seq x y z
N PHE A 1 13.36 -12.57 -9.62
CA PHE A 1 12.17 -12.73 -8.76
C PHE A 1 11.18 -11.62 -9.09
N ASP A 2 9.89 -11.92 -9.24
CA ASP A 2 8.83 -10.94 -9.52
C ASP A 2 7.64 -11.24 -8.60
N ALA A 3 7.33 -10.33 -7.67
CA ALA A 3 6.30 -10.54 -6.64
C ALA A 3 4.91 -10.76 -7.25
N ARG A 4 4.62 -10.14 -8.41
CA ARG A 4 3.33 -10.28 -9.10
C ARG A 4 3.16 -11.70 -9.69
N LYS A 5 4.26 -12.34 -10.05
CA LYS A 5 4.27 -13.74 -10.53
C LYS A 5 4.29 -14.73 -9.37
N GLN A 6 4.87 -14.35 -8.24
CA GLN A 6 4.97 -15.20 -7.06
C GLN A 6 3.64 -15.29 -6.30
N TRP A 7 2.89 -14.20 -6.23
CA TRP A 7 1.58 -14.12 -5.57
C TRP A 7 0.52 -13.55 -6.52
N PRO A 8 0.16 -14.30 -7.59
CA PRO A 8 -0.79 -13.83 -8.59
C PRO A 8 -2.20 -13.60 -8.03
N GLU A 9 -2.54 -14.21 -6.89
CA GLU A 9 -3.80 -13.99 -6.19
C GLU A 9 -3.88 -12.62 -5.51
N CYS A 10 -2.75 -11.94 -5.31
CA CYS A 10 -2.63 -10.63 -4.68
C CYS A 10 -2.50 -9.53 -5.73
N GLU A 11 -3.65 -9.16 -6.31
CA GLU A 11 -3.75 -8.11 -7.34
C GLU A 11 -3.17 -6.77 -6.89
N SER A 12 -3.19 -6.48 -5.58
CA SER A 12 -2.64 -5.25 -5.00
C SER A 12 -1.20 -4.96 -5.40
N ILE A 13 -0.37 -6.01 -5.58
CA ILE A 13 1.05 -5.89 -5.94
C ILE A 13 1.22 -5.28 -7.34
N GLY A 14 0.21 -5.47 -8.21
CA GLY A 14 0.19 -4.92 -9.57
C GLY A 14 -0.43 -3.53 -9.67
N ILE A 15 -1.05 -3.01 -8.60
CA ILE A 15 -1.75 -1.72 -8.63
C ILE A 15 -0.74 -0.59 -8.53
N ILE A 16 -0.74 0.28 -9.54
CA ILE A 16 0.03 1.53 -9.53
C ILE A 16 -0.91 2.66 -9.09
N ARG A 17 -0.58 3.29 -7.96
CA ARG A 17 -1.36 4.40 -7.38
C ARG A 17 -0.76 5.74 -7.78
N ASP A 18 -1.62 6.75 -7.97
CA ASP A 18 -1.22 8.13 -8.23
C ASP A 18 -1.37 8.97 -6.96
N GLN A 19 -0.28 9.60 -6.52
CA GLN A 19 -0.23 10.49 -5.37
C GLN A 19 -0.76 11.91 -5.66
N ALA A 20 -1.07 12.19 -6.94
CA ALA A 20 -1.51 13.49 -7.45
C ALA A 20 -0.51 14.62 -7.08
N ASN A 21 -1.00 15.85 -6.93
CA ASN A 21 -0.18 17.02 -6.58
C ASN A 21 0.13 17.12 -5.08
N CYS A 22 0.44 15.97 -4.44
CA CYS A 22 0.81 15.88 -3.03
C CYS A 22 2.17 15.21 -2.88
N VAL A 23 2.99 15.66 -1.92
CA VAL A 23 4.27 15.01 -1.58
C VAL A 23 4.02 13.83 -0.63
N SER A 24 3.06 12.97 -0.98
CA SER A 24 2.56 11.84 -0.16
C SER A 24 3.12 10.49 -0.58
N GLY A 25 4.19 10.46 -1.40
CA GLY A 25 4.77 9.21 -1.92
C GLY A 25 5.15 8.20 -0.82
N TRP A 26 5.59 8.68 0.35
CA TRP A 26 5.86 7.85 1.52
C TRP A 26 4.61 7.10 1.99
N ALA A 27 3.46 7.78 2.11
CA ALA A 27 2.19 7.20 2.55
C ALA A 27 1.63 6.23 1.50
N VAL A 28 1.69 6.60 0.23
CA VAL A 28 1.27 5.76 -0.90
C VAL A 28 2.08 4.46 -0.94
N SER A 29 3.40 4.56 -0.78
CA SER A 29 4.28 3.38 -0.78
C SER A 29 4.03 2.47 0.44
N ALA A 30 3.84 3.04 1.63
CA ALA A 30 3.54 2.30 2.85
C ALA A 30 2.21 1.56 2.74
N ALA A 31 1.14 2.25 2.32
CA ALA A 31 -0.19 1.66 2.13
C ALA A 31 -0.17 0.51 1.12
N SER A 32 0.56 0.69 0.01
CA SER A 32 0.68 -0.34 -1.04
C SER A 32 1.35 -1.60 -0.48
N VAL A 33 2.51 -1.46 0.19
CA VAL A 33 3.23 -2.61 0.77
C VAL A 33 2.44 -3.28 1.89
N MET A 34 1.72 -2.52 2.72
CA MET A 34 0.86 -3.09 3.76
C MET A 34 -0.27 -3.93 3.15
N SER A 35 -0.90 -3.45 2.08
CA SER A 35 -1.95 -4.17 1.35
C SER A 35 -1.41 -5.48 0.77
N ASP A 36 -0.24 -5.42 0.12
CA ASP A 36 0.41 -6.59 -0.47
C ASP A 36 0.74 -7.64 0.58
N ARG A 37 1.36 -7.22 1.69
CA ARG A 37 1.76 -8.14 2.75
C ARG A 37 0.58 -8.74 3.49
N ALA A 38 -0.50 -7.98 3.69
CA ALA A 38 -1.74 -8.52 4.26
C ALA A 38 -2.33 -9.61 3.36
N CYS A 39 -2.31 -9.41 2.03
CA CYS A 39 -2.74 -10.43 1.10
C CYS A 39 -1.83 -11.67 1.10
N ILE A 40 -0.52 -11.48 1.04
CA ILE A 40 0.47 -12.57 1.05
C ILE A 40 0.34 -13.41 2.33
N GLN A 41 0.27 -12.77 3.49
CA GLN A 41 0.21 -13.46 4.77
C GLN A 41 -1.12 -14.20 4.97
N SER A 42 -2.21 -13.66 4.43
CA SER A 42 -3.53 -14.30 4.46
C SER A 42 -3.73 -15.34 3.35
N LYS A 43 -2.72 -15.59 2.50
CA LYS A 43 -2.81 -16.49 1.33
C LYS A 43 -3.96 -16.10 0.39
N GLY A 44 -4.09 -14.81 0.11
CA GLY A 44 -5.10 -14.29 -0.82
C GLY A 44 -6.51 -14.11 -0.24
N LYS A 45 -6.72 -14.35 1.06
CA LYS A 45 -8.04 -14.15 1.70
C LYS A 45 -8.36 -12.68 1.97
N THR A 46 -7.35 -11.90 2.35
CA THR A 46 -7.49 -10.48 2.64
C THR A 46 -6.95 -9.68 1.46
N LYS A 47 -7.83 -9.02 0.70
CA LYS A 47 -7.46 -8.22 -0.48
C LYS A 47 -7.85 -6.75 -0.37
N TYR A 48 -8.01 -6.25 0.86
CA TYR A 48 -8.34 -4.85 1.09
C TYR A 48 -7.13 -3.96 0.79
N LEU A 49 -7.41 -2.80 0.22
CA LEU A 49 -6.41 -1.75 0.01
C LEU A 49 -6.39 -0.84 1.22
N VAL A 50 -5.22 -0.73 1.84
CA VAL A 50 -4.98 0.22 2.92
C VAL A 50 -5.08 1.65 2.37
N SER A 51 -5.71 2.53 3.14
CA SER A 51 -5.91 3.94 2.76
C SER A 51 -4.61 4.72 2.96
N ASP A 52 -3.98 5.15 1.87
CA ASP A 52 -2.86 6.09 1.90
C ASP A 52 -3.29 7.46 2.42
N GLY A 53 -4.54 7.87 2.18
CA GLY A 53 -5.10 9.11 2.70
C GLY A 53 -5.23 9.11 4.23
N ASP A 54 -5.62 7.99 4.83
CA ASP A 54 -5.72 7.87 6.30
C ASP A 54 -4.33 7.93 6.94
N ILE A 55 -3.35 7.22 6.37
CA ILE A 55 -1.95 7.31 6.79
C ILE A 55 -1.44 8.76 6.67
N LEU A 56 -1.77 9.44 5.58
CA LEU A 56 -1.32 10.81 5.33
C LEU A 56 -1.91 11.81 6.35
N THR A 57 -3.20 11.72 6.66
CA THR A 57 -3.92 12.75 7.43
C THR A 57 -4.03 12.44 8.92
N CYS A 58 -4.08 11.16 9.30
CA CYS A 58 -4.36 10.72 10.68
C CYS A 58 -3.12 10.28 11.46
N CYS A 59 -1.95 10.17 10.82
CA CYS A 59 -0.70 9.75 11.48
C CYS A 59 -0.18 10.78 12.52
N GLY A 60 -0.69 12.02 12.47
CA GLY A 60 -0.41 13.07 13.45
C GLY A 60 0.87 13.84 13.16
N ALA A 61 1.47 14.45 14.18
CA ALA A 61 2.54 15.43 14.02
C ALA A 61 3.88 14.85 13.51
N PHE A 62 4.06 13.51 13.55
CA PHE A 62 5.37 12.88 13.35
C PHE A 62 5.64 12.39 11.93
N CYS A 63 4.62 12.32 11.07
CA CYS A 63 4.72 11.66 9.76
C CYS A 63 4.81 12.65 8.60
N GLY A 64 4.80 13.96 8.89
CA GLY A 64 4.75 15.07 7.91
C GLY A 64 5.91 15.18 6.92
N ASN A 65 6.92 14.31 7.01
CA ASN A 65 8.01 14.16 6.02
C ASN A 65 8.19 12.72 5.51
N GLY A 66 7.31 11.79 5.93
CA GLY A 66 7.59 10.35 5.90
C GLY A 66 8.10 9.85 7.23
#